data_AF-A0A0T5PF51-F1
#
_entry.id   AF-A0A0T5PF51-F1
#
_cell.length_a   1.000
_cell.length_b   1.000
_cell.length_c   1.000
_cell.angle_alpha   90.00
_cell.angle_beta   90.00
_cell.angle_gamma   90.00
#
_symmetry.space_group_name_H-M   'P 1'
#
loop_
_entity.id
_entity.type
_entity.pdbx_description
1 polymer ?
#
loop_
_entity_poly.entity_id
_entity_poly.type
_entity_poly.pdbx_seq_one_letter_code
_entity_poly.pdbx_strand_id
1 'polypeptide(L)'
;MKLELETYTPSEAEEITSVKQATVRNWRRAGHLPRREGHARYNLADMLVMFVMGMLVSRGTTPEAAKEFAGHAARAIFQSTIWSTKAFSGPVREKAKVEIGKVSEDELSHLKAEIGDERRIEMVEEVHIQKTMIKAAEQLAGITGLKHPTWLIVWANGEIQFYYDEDISEETFFGNTVFDEFVQGPVMLFCLGALAQIVIDRLPRPAFRLAEGAE
;
A
#
# COMPACT_ATOMS: atom_id res chain seq x y z
N MET A 1 14.52 -13.84 3.81
CA MET A 1 14.59 -12.63 4.66
C MET A 1 13.36 -12.50 5.56
N LYS A 2 13.52 -12.05 6.82
CA LYS A 2 12.39 -11.73 7.73
C LYS A 2 12.28 -10.23 7.93
N LEU A 3 11.10 -9.67 7.65
CA LEU A 3 10.81 -8.24 7.78
C LEU A 3 9.92 -7.95 8.99
N GLU A 4 9.94 -6.70 9.42
CA GLU A 4 8.95 -6.14 10.35
C GLU A 4 8.58 -4.71 9.92
N LEU A 5 7.41 -4.25 10.40
CA LEU A 5 6.97 -2.88 10.17
C LEU A 5 7.63 -1.93 11.16
N GLU A 6 8.12 -0.82 10.65
CA GLU A 6 8.58 0.30 11.47
C GLU A 6 7.43 0.89 12.29
N THR A 7 7.78 1.42 13.47
CA THR A 7 6.85 2.13 14.35
C THR A 7 7.18 3.61 14.38
N TYR A 8 6.12 4.42 14.37
CA TYR A 8 6.14 5.87 14.34
C TYR A 8 5.47 6.42 15.60
N THR A 9 5.98 7.57 16.06
CA THR A 9 5.42 8.30 17.19
C THR A 9 4.07 8.94 16.80
N PRO A 10 3.26 9.38 17.78
CA PRO A 10 2.03 10.11 17.49
C PRO A 10 2.25 11.39 16.68
N SER A 11 3.36 12.10 16.89
CA SER A 11 3.67 13.32 16.12
C SER A 11 3.97 12.98 14.66
N GLU A 12 4.82 11.98 14.43
CA GLU A 12 5.14 11.50 13.08
C GLU A 12 3.88 11.00 12.35
N ALA A 13 3.03 10.24 13.04
CA ALA A 13 1.78 9.76 12.46
C ALA A 13 0.83 10.91 12.08
N GLU A 14 0.79 12.00 12.86
CA GLU A 14 0.00 13.19 12.52
C GLU A 14 0.55 13.90 11.27
N GLU A 15 1.88 14.03 11.15
CA GLU A 15 2.53 14.60 9.97
C GLU A 15 2.29 13.76 8.70
N ILE A 16 2.46 12.44 8.80
CA ILE A 16 2.29 11.50 7.68
C ILE A 16 0.84 11.50 7.19
N THR A 17 -0.12 11.34 8.12
CA THR A 17 -1.54 11.16 7.77
C THR A 17 -2.30 12.47 7.61
N SER A 18 -1.73 13.58 8.09
CA SER A 18 -2.42 14.88 8.26
C SER A 18 -3.65 14.81 9.18
N VAL A 19 -3.75 13.77 10.02
CA VAL A 19 -4.86 13.61 10.97
C VAL A 19 -4.39 13.89 12.39
N LYS A 20 -5.01 14.88 13.02
CA LYS A 20 -4.70 15.27 14.40
C LYS A 20 -4.88 14.11 15.37
N GLN A 21 -3.94 13.92 16.30
CA GLN A 21 -4.05 12.88 17.33
C GLN A 21 -5.30 13.04 18.22
N ALA A 22 -5.77 14.28 18.41
CA ALA A 22 -7.04 14.53 19.09
C ALA A 22 -8.23 13.89 18.36
N THR A 23 -8.26 14.01 17.02
CA THR A 23 -9.28 13.38 16.17
C THR A 23 -9.22 11.86 16.24
N VAL A 24 -8.02 11.28 16.15
CA VAL A 24 -7.81 9.82 16.27
C VAL A 24 -8.29 9.30 17.63
N ARG A 25 -8.00 10.03 18.72
CA ARG A 25 -8.50 9.69 20.07
C ARG A 25 -10.02 9.73 20.14
N ASN A 26 -10.65 10.71 19.52
CA ASN A 26 -12.12 10.80 19.47
C ASN A 26 -12.72 9.62 18.70
N TRP A 27 -12.16 9.26 17.54
CA TRP A 27 -12.59 8.08 16.77
C TRP A 27 -12.45 6.78 17.57
N ARG A 28 -11.36 6.60 18.32
CA ARG A 28 -11.19 5.43 19.21
C ARG A 28 -12.18 5.40 20.36
N ARG A 29 -12.45 6.55 21.00
CA ARG A 29 -13.43 6.66 22.08
C ARG A 29 -14.84 6.31 21.60
N ALA A 30 -15.19 6.75 20.39
CA ALA A 30 -16.45 6.46 19.73
C ALA A 30 -16.54 5.04 19.12
N GLY A 31 -15.45 4.26 19.15
CA GLY A 31 -15.45 2.88 18.63
C GLY A 31 -15.29 2.77 17.11
N HIS A 32 -14.92 3.84 16.41
CA HIS A 32 -14.64 3.80 14.98
C HIS A 32 -13.26 3.24 14.66
N LEU A 33 -12.30 3.38 15.58
CA LEU A 33 -10.97 2.77 15.47
C LEU A 33 -10.68 1.85 16.67
N PRO A 34 -9.86 0.80 16.48
CA PRO A 34 -9.43 -0.07 17.58
C PRO A 34 -8.77 0.71 18.72
N ARG A 35 -9.07 0.30 19.96
CA ARG A 35 -8.39 0.83 21.15
C ARG A 35 -6.94 0.33 21.15
N ARG A 36 -6.03 1.19 21.64
CA ARG A 36 -4.63 0.82 21.85
C ARG A 36 -4.33 0.71 23.33
N GLU A 37 -3.58 -0.32 23.69
CA GLU A 37 -3.01 -0.49 25.02
C GLU A 37 -1.60 0.13 25.05
N GLY A 38 -1.23 0.77 26.16
CA GLY A 38 0.09 1.36 26.36
C GLY A 38 0.38 2.65 25.58
N HIS A 39 1.67 2.93 25.39
CA HIS A 39 2.12 4.11 24.64
C HIS A 39 1.80 3.96 23.16
N ALA A 40 1.12 4.97 22.59
CA ALA A 40 0.70 4.93 21.19
C ALA A 40 1.92 4.94 20.25
N ARG A 41 2.16 3.80 19.60
CA ARG A 41 3.09 3.61 18.47
C ARG A 41 2.28 3.18 17.27
N TYR A 42 2.58 3.70 16.09
CA TYR A 42 1.82 3.42 14.87
C TYR A 42 2.71 2.74 13.85
N ASN A 43 2.25 1.67 13.22
CA ASN A 43 2.90 1.13 12.03
C ASN A 43 2.22 1.66 10.76
N LEU A 44 2.78 1.31 9.60
CA LEU A 44 2.22 1.72 8.31
C LEU A 44 0.73 1.34 8.17
N ALA A 45 0.33 0.13 8.58
CA ALA A 45 -1.06 -0.33 8.46
C ALA A 45 -2.02 0.55 9.28
N ASP A 46 -1.65 0.92 10.51
CA ASP A 46 -2.46 1.83 11.32
C ASP A 46 -2.60 3.22 10.68
N MET A 47 -1.48 3.73 10.17
CA MET A 47 -1.42 5.06 9.56
C MET A 47 -2.25 5.11 8.28
N LEU A 48 -2.29 4.04 7.49
CA LEU A 48 -3.12 3.96 6.29
C LEU A 48 -4.61 4.00 6.62
N VAL A 49 -5.06 3.30 7.67
CA VAL A 49 -6.45 3.38 8.14
C VAL A 49 -6.77 4.80 8.60
N MET A 50 -5.89 5.43 9.38
CA MET A 50 -6.05 6.82 9.81
C MET A 50 -6.11 7.80 8.64
N PHE A 51 -5.21 7.65 7.67
CA PHE A 51 -5.13 8.46 6.47
C PHE A 51 -6.42 8.39 5.65
N VAL A 52 -6.92 7.17 5.37
CA VAL A 52 -8.17 7.00 4.63
C VAL A 52 -9.36 7.55 5.41
N MET A 53 -9.47 7.27 6.71
CA MET A 53 -10.51 7.84 7.56
C MET A 53 -10.51 9.37 7.49
N GLY A 54 -9.35 10.01 7.63
CA GLY A 54 -9.22 11.46 7.54
C GLY A 54 -9.60 12.00 6.17
N MET A 55 -9.23 11.29 5.11
CA MET A 55 -9.54 11.65 3.73
C MET A 55 -11.03 11.56 3.39
N LEU A 56 -11.73 10.56 3.92
CA LEU A 56 -13.18 10.36 3.75
C LEU A 56 -13.97 11.38 4.56
N VAL A 57 -13.59 11.57 5.83
CA VAL A 57 -14.27 12.51 6.73
C VAL A 57 -14.09 13.96 6.27
N SER A 58 -12.93 14.33 5.73
CA SER A 58 -12.71 15.68 5.18
C SER A 58 -13.56 15.97 3.94
N ARG A 59 -14.09 14.94 3.28
CA ARG A 59 -15.03 15.02 2.15
C ARG A 59 -16.50 14.90 2.56
N GLY A 60 -16.80 14.94 3.86
CA GLY A 60 -18.17 14.93 4.38
C GLY A 60 -18.73 13.55 4.72
N THR A 61 -17.95 12.48 4.60
CA THR A 61 -18.37 11.15 5.07
C THR A 61 -18.40 11.14 6.61
N THR A 62 -19.43 10.55 7.21
CA THR A 62 -19.44 10.41 8.68
C THR A 62 -18.36 9.42 9.12
N PRO A 63 -17.77 9.56 10.33
CA PRO A 63 -16.79 8.59 10.82
C PRO A 63 -17.30 7.15 10.85
N GLU A 64 -18.60 6.94 11.07
CA GLU A 64 -19.21 5.61 11.07
C GLU A 64 -19.19 4.98 9.67
N ALA A 65 -19.67 5.69 8.65
CA ALA A 65 -19.60 5.21 7.28
C ALA A 65 -18.15 5.08 6.79
N ALA A 66 -17.28 6.02 7.14
CA ALA A 66 -15.87 5.98 6.75
C ALA A 66 -15.15 4.72 7.26
N LYS A 67 -15.49 4.25 8.47
CA LYS A 67 -14.91 3.04 9.07
C LYS A 67 -15.15 1.80 8.22
N GLU A 68 -16.32 1.68 7.59
CA GLU A 68 -16.68 0.53 6.75
C GLU A 68 -15.73 0.40 5.56
N PHE A 69 -15.35 1.51 4.94
CA PHE A 69 -14.48 1.53 3.76
C PHE A 69 -12.98 1.60 4.08
N ALA A 70 -12.62 2.26 5.19
CA ALA A 70 -11.23 2.60 5.48
C ALA A 70 -10.31 1.39 5.60
N GLY A 71 -10.79 0.28 6.16
CA GLY A 71 -10.01 -0.96 6.27
C GLY A 71 -9.66 -1.56 4.90
N HIS A 72 -10.64 -1.62 3.99
CA HIS A 72 -10.47 -2.13 2.64
C HIS A 72 -9.51 -1.27 1.82
N ALA A 73 -9.73 0.05 1.84
CA ALA A 73 -8.86 1.01 1.18
C ALA A 73 -7.44 0.98 1.74
N ALA A 74 -7.27 0.96 3.07
CA ALA A 74 -5.95 0.90 3.69
C ALA A 74 -5.18 -0.36 3.30
N ARG A 75 -5.84 -1.52 3.25
CA ARG A 75 -5.20 -2.77 2.80
C ARG A 75 -4.76 -2.70 1.34
N ALA A 76 -5.59 -2.13 0.46
CA ALA A 76 -5.26 -1.98 -0.95
C ALA A 76 -4.14 -0.95 -1.18
N ILE A 77 -4.15 0.16 -0.44
CA ILE A 77 -3.04 1.13 -0.46
C ILE A 77 -1.76 0.48 0.07
N PHE A 78 -1.84 -0.35 1.12
CA PHE A 78 -0.68 -1.08 1.64
C PHE A 78 -0.05 -1.96 0.56
N GLN A 79 -0.86 -2.67 -0.23
CA GLN A 79 -0.36 -3.43 -1.38
C GLN A 79 0.34 -2.53 -2.39
N SER A 80 -0.16 -1.32 -2.66
CA SER A 80 0.58 -0.37 -3.52
C SER A 80 1.88 0.11 -2.89
N THR A 81 1.96 0.26 -1.56
CA THR A 81 3.18 0.75 -0.90
C THR A 81 4.36 -0.22 -1.01
N ILE A 82 4.11 -1.53 -1.01
CA ILE A 82 5.20 -2.54 -1.10
C ILE A 82 5.90 -2.53 -2.46
N TRP A 83 5.29 -1.95 -3.50
CA TRP A 83 5.95 -1.79 -4.80
C TRP A 83 6.91 -0.60 -4.85
N SER A 84 6.89 0.29 -3.84
CA SER A 84 7.81 1.41 -3.78
C SER A 84 9.12 1.03 -3.11
N THR A 85 10.25 1.23 -3.81
CA THR A 85 11.58 0.99 -3.23
C THR A 85 11.81 1.86 -1.99
N LYS A 86 11.26 3.09 -1.95
CA LYS A 86 11.34 4.02 -0.81
C LYS A 86 10.72 3.46 0.47
N ALA A 87 9.81 2.49 0.37
CA ALA A 87 9.19 1.87 1.54
C ALA A 87 10.16 0.98 2.33
N PHE A 88 11.27 0.55 1.72
CA PHE A 88 12.24 -0.37 2.32
C PHE A 88 13.52 0.33 2.78
N SER A 89 14.02 -0.07 3.95
CA SER A 89 15.29 0.43 4.47
C SER A 89 16.49 -0.08 3.67
N GLY A 90 17.62 0.64 3.75
CA GLY A 90 18.89 0.24 3.14
C GLY A 90 19.31 -1.19 3.49
N PRO A 91 19.33 -1.59 4.78
CA PRO A 91 19.66 -2.96 5.18
C PRO A 91 18.80 -4.04 4.54
N VAL A 92 17.51 -3.77 4.30
CA VAL A 92 16.62 -4.72 3.60
C VAL A 92 17.07 -4.93 2.16
N ARG A 93 17.46 -3.85 1.46
CA ARG A 93 17.97 -3.93 0.09
C ARG A 93 19.27 -4.71 0.02
N GLU A 94 20.20 -4.47 0.95
CA GLU A 94 21.47 -5.19 1.01
C GLU A 94 21.26 -6.69 1.27
N LYS A 95 20.37 -7.05 2.21
CA LYS A 95 20.04 -8.45 2.48
C LYS A 95 19.39 -9.13 1.28
N ALA A 96 18.48 -8.45 0.59
CA ALA A 96 17.86 -8.95 -0.63
C ALA A 96 18.91 -9.18 -1.75
N LYS A 97 19.88 -8.28 -1.89
CA LYS A 97 21.01 -8.44 -2.81
C LYS A 97 21.86 -9.66 -2.50
N VAL A 98 22.13 -9.93 -1.22
CA VAL A 98 22.86 -11.14 -0.79
C VAL A 98 22.04 -12.42 -1.05
N GLU A 99 20.73 -12.41 -0.78
CA GLU A 99 19.85 -13.58 -0.95
C GLU A 99 19.69 -14.02 -2.42
N ILE A 100 19.72 -13.06 -3.36
CA ILE A 100 19.69 -13.38 -4.80
C ILE A 100 21.02 -14.02 -5.25
N GLY A 101 22.12 -13.69 -4.58
CA GLY A 101 23.46 -14.05 -5.05
C GLY A 101 23.80 -13.34 -6.36
N LYS A 102 24.64 -13.96 -7.19
CA LYS A 102 24.85 -13.51 -8.58
C LYS A 102 23.74 -14.10 -9.44
N VAL A 103 23.06 -13.26 -10.23
CA VAL A 103 22.14 -13.74 -11.27
C VAL A 103 22.90 -14.70 -12.17
N SER A 104 22.32 -15.88 -12.45
CA SER A 104 23.01 -16.89 -13.27
C SER A 104 23.28 -16.35 -14.68
N GLU A 105 24.39 -16.76 -15.30
CA GLU A 105 24.71 -16.36 -16.68
C GLU A 105 23.62 -16.80 -17.67
N ASP A 106 22.93 -17.90 -17.39
CA ASP A 106 21.81 -18.40 -18.18
C ASP A 106 20.58 -17.48 -18.08
N GLU A 107 20.19 -17.03 -16.89
CA GLU A 107 19.10 -16.05 -16.73
C GLU A 107 19.44 -14.70 -17.36
N LEU A 108 20.70 -14.25 -17.23
CA LEU A 108 21.17 -13.02 -17.88
C LEU A 108 21.11 -13.15 -19.41
N SER A 109 21.49 -14.31 -19.95
CA SER A 109 21.41 -14.60 -21.39
C SER A 109 19.98 -14.62 -21.90
N HIS A 110 19.06 -15.24 -21.17
CA HIS A 110 17.64 -15.31 -21.52
C HIS A 110 16.98 -13.93 -21.51
N LEU A 111 17.29 -13.11 -20.50
CA LEU A 111 16.75 -11.75 -20.37
C LEU A 111 17.33 -10.77 -21.40
N LYS A 112 18.62 -10.90 -21.75
CA LYS A 112 19.21 -10.14 -22.86
C LYS A 112 18.53 -10.44 -24.19
N ALA A 113 18.17 -11.70 -24.42
CA ALA A 113 17.46 -12.12 -25.64
C ALA A 113 16.02 -11.57 -25.71
N GLU A 114 15.31 -11.44 -24.59
CA GLU A 114 13.94 -10.91 -24.55
C GLU A 114 13.86 -9.38 -24.57
N ILE A 115 14.83 -8.69 -23.96
CA ILE A 115 14.71 -7.26 -23.62
C ILE A 115 15.65 -6.38 -24.48
N GLY A 116 16.60 -6.98 -25.20
CA GLY A 116 17.60 -6.29 -26.04
C GLY A 116 18.83 -5.83 -25.25
N ASP A 117 20.00 -5.88 -25.90
CA ASP A 117 21.34 -5.65 -25.31
C ASP A 117 21.53 -4.27 -24.66
N GLU A 118 20.66 -3.29 -24.94
CA GLU A 118 20.77 -1.92 -24.42
C GLU A 118 20.31 -1.77 -22.96
N ARG A 119 19.53 -2.71 -22.40
CA ARG A 119 19.14 -2.64 -20.99
C ARG A 119 20.25 -3.19 -20.10
N ARG A 120 20.85 -2.29 -19.31
CA ARG A 120 21.97 -2.55 -18.39
C ARG A 120 21.62 -3.70 -17.43
N ILE A 121 22.55 -4.65 -17.27
CA ILE A 121 22.49 -5.76 -16.30
C ILE A 121 22.05 -5.28 -14.89
N GLU A 122 22.50 -4.08 -14.50
CA GLU A 122 22.10 -3.40 -13.27
C GLU A 122 20.58 -3.31 -13.09
N MET A 123 19.83 -3.01 -14.15
CA MET A 123 18.37 -2.91 -14.10
C MET A 123 17.71 -4.27 -13.85
N VAL A 124 18.28 -5.34 -14.41
CA VAL A 124 17.80 -6.71 -14.17
C VAL A 124 18.02 -7.10 -12.72
N GLU A 125 19.21 -6.82 -12.17
CA GLU A 125 19.52 -7.05 -10.76
C GLU A 125 18.57 -6.25 -9.84
N GLU A 126 18.34 -4.97 -10.13
CA GLU A 126 17.41 -4.12 -9.37
C GLU A 126 15.99 -4.70 -9.35
N VAL A 127 15.48 -5.19 -10.48
CA VAL A 127 14.16 -5.84 -10.55
C VAL A 127 14.10 -7.09 -9.67
N HIS A 128 15.16 -7.91 -9.65
CA HIS A 128 15.20 -9.10 -8.80
C HIS A 128 15.26 -8.75 -7.31
N ILE A 129 16.07 -7.74 -6.95
CA ILE A 129 16.16 -7.21 -5.58
C ILE A 129 14.78 -6.74 -5.14
N GLN A 130 14.10 -5.95 -5.97
CA GLN A 130 12.75 -5.48 -5.70
C GLN A 130 11.74 -6.62 -5.54
N LYS A 131 11.73 -7.61 -6.45
CA LYS A 131 10.85 -8.79 -6.34
C LYS A 131 11.07 -9.55 -5.03
N THR A 132 12.31 -9.70 -4.59
CA THR A 132 12.66 -10.38 -3.33
C THR A 132 12.14 -9.61 -2.11
N MET A 133 12.30 -8.28 -2.11
CA MET A 133 11.75 -7.41 -1.07
C MET A 133 10.22 -7.44 -1.02
N ILE A 134 9.56 -7.33 -2.18
CA ILE A 134 8.10 -7.40 -2.32
C ILE A 134 7.59 -8.73 -1.76
N LYS A 135 8.16 -9.86 -2.18
CA LYS A 135 7.76 -11.20 -1.72
C LYS A 135 7.86 -11.33 -0.20
N ALA A 136 8.93 -10.81 0.41
CA ALA A 136 9.08 -10.82 1.87
C ALA A 136 8.04 -9.93 2.57
N ALA A 137 7.71 -8.77 1.99
CA ALA A 137 6.67 -7.88 2.53
C ALA A 137 5.26 -8.48 2.39
N GLU A 138 4.97 -9.16 1.28
CA GLU A 138 3.71 -9.88 1.08
C GLU A 138 3.53 -10.99 2.10
N GLN A 139 4.60 -11.75 2.39
CA GLN A 139 4.59 -12.80 3.40
C GLN A 139 4.33 -12.23 4.79
N LEU A 140 5.01 -11.13 5.16
CA LEU A 140 4.77 -10.43 6.42
C LEU A 140 3.31 -9.99 6.56
N ALA A 141 2.71 -9.49 5.48
CA ALA A 141 1.34 -8.98 5.48
C ALA A 141 0.26 -10.06 5.21
N GLY A 142 0.65 -11.31 4.94
CA GLY A 142 -0.30 -12.40 4.63
C GLY A 142 -1.09 -12.17 3.34
N ILE A 143 -0.46 -11.57 2.32
CA ILE A 143 -1.08 -11.20 1.03
C ILE A 143 -0.37 -11.83 -0.17
N THR A 144 0.50 -12.81 0.05
CA THR A 144 1.25 -13.47 -1.02
C THR A 144 0.32 -14.02 -2.11
N GLY A 145 0.59 -13.66 -3.37
CA GLY A 145 -0.16 -14.13 -4.53
C GLY A 145 -1.51 -13.43 -4.76
N LEU A 146 -1.87 -12.43 -3.94
CA LEU A 146 -3.05 -11.61 -4.22
C LEU A 146 -2.75 -10.66 -5.38
N LYS A 147 -3.72 -10.51 -6.30
CA LYS A 147 -3.65 -9.48 -7.34
C LYS A 147 -3.59 -8.09 -6.71
N HIS A 148 -2.75 -7.22 -7.25
CA HIS A 148 -2.58 -5.84 -6.80
C HIS A 148 -3.56 -4.92 -7.54
N PRO A 149 -4.57 -4.34 -6.86
CA PRO A 149 -5.52 -3.45 -7.51
C PRO A 149 -4.90 -2.06 -7.71
N THR A 150 -5.21 -1.45 -8.85
CA THR A 150 -4.81 -0.06 -9.18
C THR A 150 -5.85 0.94 -8.68
N TRP A 151 -7.12 0.55 -8.72
CA TRP A 151 -8.23 1.38 -8.27
C TRP A 151 -9.12 0.67 -7.27
N LEU A 152 -9.65 1.46 -6.35
CA LEU A 152 -10.78 1.09 -5.51
C LEU A 152 -11.92 2.08 -5.81
N ILE A 153 -13.09 1.53 -6.08
CA ILE A 153 -14.34 2.29 -6.25
C ILE A 153 -15.27 1.96 -5.10
N VAL A 154 -15.83 2.99 -4.49
CA VAL A 154 -16.99 2.87 -3.60
C VAL A 154 -18.19 3.44 -4.32
N TRP A 155 -19.16 2.58 -4.61
CA TRP A 155 -20.38 2.90 -5.33
C TRP A 155 -21.41 3.59 -4.44
N ALA A 156 -22.39 4.25 -5.06
CA ALA A 156 -23.43 4.99 -4.35
C ALA A 156 -24.30 4.09 -3.44
N ASN A 157 -24.44 2.81 -3.79
CA ASN A 157 -25.13 1.79 -3.00
C ASN A 157 -24.29 1.25 -1.82
N GLY A 158 -23.06 1.73 -1.65
CA GLY A 158 -22.12 1.27 -0.61
C GLY A 158 -21.27 0.06 -1.01
N GLU A 159 -21.41 -0.49 -2.21
CA GLU A 159 -20.58 -1.60 -2.67
C GLU A 159 -19.15 -1.14 -2.97
N ILE A 160 -18.21 -2.05 -2.73
CA ILE A 160 -16.78 -1.86 -2.98
C ILE A 160 -16.37 -2.71 -4.18
N GLN A 161 -15.67 -2.10 -5.12
CA GLN A 161 -15.08 -2.81 -6.25
C GLN A 161 -13.61 -2.46 -6.44
N PHE A 162 -12.79 -3.48 -6.66
CA PHE A 162 -11.37 -3.34 -7.00
C PHE A 162 -11.18 -3.56 -8.49
N TYR A 163 -10.38 -2.68 -9.11
CA TYR A 163 -9.99 -2.80 -10.52
C TYR A 163 -8.48 -2.99 -10.63
N TYR A 164 -8.09 -3.77 -11.62
CA TYR A 164 -6.71 -4.13 -11.94
C TYR A 164 -6.39 -3.58 -13.33
N ASP A 165 -5.16 -3.10 -13.59
CA ASP A 165 -4.82 -2.45 -14.87
C ASP A 165 -5.06 -3.34 -16.11
N GLU A 166 -5.04 -4.67 -15.95
CA GLU A 166 -5.36 -5.63 -17.01
C GLU A 166 -6.85 -5.66 -17.40
N ASP A 167 -7.73 -5.13 -16.54
CA ASP A 167 -9.20 -5.19 -16.68
C ASP A 167 -9.81 -3.85 -17.16
N ILE A 168 -9.00 -2.78 -17.30
CA ILE A 168 -9.48 -1.43 -17.61
C ILE A 168 -9.51 -1.22 -19.13
N SER A 169 -10.68 -1.36 -19.75
CA SER A 169 -11.02 -0.61 -20.96
C SER A 169 -11.93 0.57 -20.59
N GLU A 170 -11.92 1.65 -21.39
CA GLU A 170 -12.86 2.76 -21.20
C GLU A 170 -14.32 2.28 -21.19
N GLU A 171 -14.63 1.23 -21.97
CA GLU A 171 -15.94 0.59 -22.01
C GLU A 171 -16.28 -0.14 -20.69
N THR A 172 -15.32 -0.83 -20.05
CA THR A 172 -15.57 -1.48 -18.76
C THR A 172 -15.69 -0.48 -17.60
N PHE A 173 -15.00 0.67 -17.67
CA PHE A 173 -14.90 1.61 -16.55
C PHE A 173 -16.04 2.66 -16.55
N PHE A 174 -16.34 3.27 -17.70
CA PHE A 174 -17.41 4.28 -17.84
C PHE A 174 -18.51 3.89 -18.83
N GLY A 175 -18.31 2.87 -19.66
CA GLY A 175 -19.30 2.45 -20.67
C GLY A 175 -20.47 1.66 -20.09
N ASN A 176 -20.21 0.75 -19.13
CA ASN A 176 -21.24 -0.09 -18.52
C ASN A 176 -22.00 0.57 -17.36
N THR A 177 -21.53 1.70 -16.84
CA THR A 177 -22.17 2.44 -15.73
C THR A 177 -23.36 3.30 -16.18
N VAL A 178 -23.60 3.41 -17.49
CA VAL A 178 -24.66 4.28 -18.05
C VAL A 178 -26.06 3.65 -17.97
N PHE A 179 -26.20 2.34 -17.68
CA PHE A 179 -27.48 1.63 -17.82
C PHE A 179 -27.96 0.83 -16.60
N ASP A 180 -27.26 0.85 -15.47
CA ASP A 180 -27.74 0.18 -14.26
C ASP A 180 -28.45 1.19 -13.32
N GLU A 181 -29.78 1.13 -13.28
CA GLU A 181 -30.61 1.96 -12.38
C GLU A 181 -30.22 1.79 -10.90
N PHE A 182 -29.55 0.68 -10.54
CA PHE A 182 -29.13 0.38 -9.16
C PHE A 182 -27.95 1.20 -8.64
N VAL A 183 -27.20 1.90 -9.51
CA VAL A 183 -25.96 2.60 -9.12
C VAL A 183 -25.96 4.08 -9.48
N GLN A 184 -27.13 4.72 -9.46
CA GLN A 184 -27.23 6.17 -9.66
C GLN A 184 -26.85 6.93 -8.39
N GLY A 185 -25.72 7.65 -8.42
CA GLY A 185 -25.31 8.54 -7.33
C GLY A 185 -23.81 8.87 -7.33
N PRO A 186 -23.33 9.58 -6.30
CA PRO A 186 -21.91 9.90 -6.18
C PRO A 186 -21.09 8.63 -5.94
N VAL A 187 -19.94 8.56 -6.62
CA VAL A 187 -18.96 7.48 -6.47
C VAL A 187 -17.65 8.04 -5.91
N MET A 188 -16.95 7.25 -5.11
CA MET A 188 -15.60 7.60 -4.63
C MET A 188 -14.57 6.74 -5.33
N LEU A 189 -13.65 7.38 -6.05
CA LEU A 189 -12.56 6.71 -6.75
C LEU A 189 -11.24 6.94 -6.03
N PHE A 190 -10.51 5.86 -5.79
CA PHE A 190 -9.23 5.85 -5.10
C PHE A 190 -8.16 5.34 -6.07
N CYS A 191 -7.26 6.23 -6.49
CA CYS A 191 -6.04 5.83 -7.19
C CYS A 191 -5.04 5.29 -6.14
N LEU A 192 -4.95 3.97 -6.01
CA LEU A 192 -4.25 3.33 -4.91
C LEU A 192 -2.73 3.60 -4.94
N GLY A 193 -2.14 3.64 -6.14
CA GLY A 193 -0.73 4.00 -6.33
C GLY A 193 -0.43 5.44 -5.91
N ALA A 194 -1.28 6.41 -6.30
CA ALA A 194 -1.10 7.80 -5.92
C ALA A 194 -1.25 8.01 -4.40
N LEU A 195 -2.25 7.36 -3.79
CA LEU A 195 -2.45 7.43 -2.33
C LEU A 195 -1.29 6.80 -1.56
N ALA A 196 -0.74 5.69 -2.03
CA ALA A 196 0.46 5.08 -1.47
C ALA A 196 1.65 6.04 -1.56
N GLN A 197 1.84 6.68 -2.72
CA GLN A 197 2.95 7.61 -2.95
C GLN A 197 2.87 8.82 -2.00
N ILE A 198 1.69 9.39 -1.77
CA ILE A 198 1.49 10.48 -0.81
C ILE A 198 1.96 10.08 0.59
N VAL A 199 1.61 8.88 1.04
CA VAL A 199 2.00 8.40 2.38
C VAL A 199 3.50 8.13 2.43
N ILE A 200 4.06 7.45 1.43
CA ILE A 200 5.48 7.13 1.33
C ILE A 200 6.36 8.38 1.35
N ASP A 201 6.00 9.41 0.59
CA ASP A 201 6.81 10.64 0.50
C ASP A 201 6.81 11.45 1.80
N ARG A 202 5.87 11.17 2.73
CA ARG A 202 5.81 11.81 4.05
C ARG A 202 6.48 10.98 5.14
N LEU A 203 6.92 9.76 4.85
CA LEU A 203 7.57 8.92 5.84
C LEU A 203 8.94 9.52 6.22
N PRO A 204 9.22 9.78 7.51
CA PRO A 204 10.54 10.25 7.94
C PRO A 204 11.61 9.16 7.84
N ARG A 205 11.19 7.90 7.80
CA ARG A 205 12.03 6.71 7.62
C ARG A 205 11.21 5.59 6.94
N PRO A 206 11.87 4.67 6.22
CA PRO A 206 11.19 3.58 5.51
C PRO A 206 10.30 2.72 6.42
N ALA A 207 9.19 2.23 5.87
CA ALA A 207 8.18 1.46 6.59
C ALA A 207 8.57 0.01 6.87
N PHE A 208 9.46 -0.57 6.06
CA PHE A 208 9.92 -1.95 6.21
C PHE A 208 11.39 -1.99 6.64
N ARG A 209 11.66 -2.74 7.70
CA ARG A 209 13.02 -3.02 8.20
C ARG A 209 13.23 -4.51 8.40
N LEU A 210 14.50 -4.92 8.51
CA LEU A 210 14.84 -6.28 8.92
C LEU A 210 14.38 -6.50 10.37
N ALA A 211 13.81 -7.67 10.64
CA ALA A 211 13.44 -8.05 11.99
C ALA A 211 14.69 -8.20 12.88
N GLU A 212 14.59 -7.84 14.16
CA GLU A 212 15.67 -8.08 15.13
C GLU A 212 16.13 -9.55 15.12
N GLY A 213 17.45 -9.77 15.02
CA GLY A 213 18.07 -11.09 14.96
C GLY A 213 18.04 -11.79 13.59
N ALA A 214 17.57 -11.12 12.54
CA ALA A 214 17.71 -11.61 11.16
C ALA A 214 19.10 -11.23 10.61
N GLU A 215 20.14 -11.99 10.98
CA GLU A 215 21.48 -11.90 10.37
C GLU A 215 21.51 -12.45 8.93
#